data_AF-A0AAW0KYJ3-F1
#
_entry.id   AF-A0AAW0KYJ3-F1
#
_cell.length_a   1.000
_cell.length_b   1.000
_cell.length_c   1.000
_cell.angle_alpha   90.00
_cell.angle_beta   90.00
_cell.angle_gamma   90.00
#
_symmetry.space_group_name_H-M   'P 1'
#
loop_
_entity.id
_entity.type
_entity.pdbx_description
1 polymer ?
#
loop_
_entity_poly.entity_id
_entity_poly.type
_entity_poly.pdbx_seq_one_letter_code
_entity_poly.pdbx_strand_id
1 'polypeptide(L)'
;MNVLENVLLLGARVAASAAAVSAVDEKKAWLILAWVSTVAGNLSLLGSAANLIVCEQAHRAPQLGYTLSFWSHLKFGVPSTLIVTAIGLTLIR
;
A
#
# COMPACT_ATOMS: atom_id res chain seq x y z
N MET A 1 6.61 37.78 -14.10
CA MET A 1 7.05 36.70 -13.19
C MET A 1 5.94 35.65 -13.12
N ASN A 2 5.45 35.13 -14.24
CA ASN A 2 6.00 34.16 -15.20
C ASN A 2 6.23 32.75 -14.62
N VAL A 3 5.23 31.89 -14.85
CA VAL A 3 5.19 30.44 -14.58
C VAL A 3 6.50 29.71 -14.97
N LEU A 4 7.19 30.19 -16.01
CA LEU A 4 8.45 29.62 -16.49
C LEU A 4 9.58 29.65 -15.44
N GLU A 5 9.71 30.75 -14.70
CA GLU A 5 10.72 30.90 -13.64
C GLU A 5 10.44 29.93 -12.49
N ASN A 6 9.16 29.80 -12.10
CA ASN A 6 8.75 28.87 -11.05
C ASN A 6 8.99 27.40 -11.43
N VAL A 7 8.76 27.03 -12.69
CA VAL A 7 9.01 25.66 -13.19
C VAL A 7 10.51 25.34 -13.24
N LEU A 8 11.34 26.27 -13.73
CA LEU A 8 12.80 26.13 -13.73
C LEU A 8 13.36 26.04 -12.29
N LEU A 9 12.85 26.85 -11.37
CA LEU A 9 13.23 26.83 -9.97
C LEU A 9 12.76 25.54 -9.27
N LEU A 10 11.55 25.04 -9.57
CA LEU A 10 11.07 23.75 -9.03
C LEU A 10 11.95 22.60 -9.53
N GLY A 11 12.28 22.56 -10.82
CA GLY A 11 13.13 21.53 -11.41
C GLY A 11 14.51 21.48 -10.76
N ALA A 12 15.14 22.65 -10.56
CA ALA A 12 16.44 22.75 -9.88
C ALA A 12 16.37 22.25 -8.43
N ARG A 13 15.29 22.55 -7.70
CA ARG A 13 15.08 22.08 -6.32
C ARG A 13 14.82 20.57 -6.26
N VAL A 14 14.04 20.02 -7.20
CA VAL A 14 13.79 18.57 -7.29
C VAL A 14 15.08 17.82 -7.63
N ALA A 15 15.88 18.32 -8.57
CA ALA A 15 17.17 17.72 -8.90
C ALA A 15 18.17 17.76 -7.73
N ALA A 16 18.22 18.88 -7.00
CA ALA A 16 19.05 18.99 -5.79
C ALA A 16 18.59 18.03 -4.69
N SER A 17 17.28 17.86 -4.49
CA SER A 17 16.73 16.88 -3.55
C SER A 17 17.05 15.45 -3.96
N ALA A 18 16.93 15.11 -5.25
CA ALA A 18 17.28 13.77 -5.75
C ALA A 18 18.77 13.47 -5.61
N ALA A 19 19.65 14.45 -5.89
CA ALA A 19 21.09 14.31 -5.72
C ALA A 19 21.52 14.18 -4.26
N ALA A 20 20.70 14.64 -3.31
CA ALA A 20 20.96 14.51 -1.88
C ALA A 20 20.57 13.13 -1.31
N VAL A 21 19.80 12.32 -2.04
CA VAL A 21 19.37 10.99 -1.60
C VAL A 21 20.47 9.97 -1.90
N SER A 22 20.84 9.15 -0.91
CA SER A 22 21.78 8.05 -1.15
C SER A 22 21.10 6.89 -1.89
N ALA A 23 21.84 6.17 -2.73
CA ALA A 23 21.30 4.99 -3.43
C ALA A 23 20.78 3.90 -2.48
N VAL A 24 21.32 3.85 -1.26
CA VAL A 24 20.87 2.94 -0.20
C VAL A 24 19.49 3.35 0.32
N ASP A 25 19.28 4.65 0.57
CA ASP A 25 17.99 5.17 1.05
C ASP A 25 16.92 5.09 -0.05
N GLU A 26 17.29 5.33 -1.31
CA GLU A 26 16.40 5.16 -2.46
C GLU A 26 15.91 3.70 -2.56
N LYS A 27 16.83 2.73 -2.49
CA LYS A 27 16.48 1.31 -2.53
C LYS A 27 15.57 0.91 -1.37
N LYS A 28 15.84 1.41 -0.17
CA LYS A 28 14.97 1.17 1.00
C LYS A 28 13.58 1.78 0.80
N ALA A 29 13.49 2.99 0.26
CA ALA A 29 12.21 3.64 -0.02
C ALA A 29 11.38 2.81 -1.02
N TRP A 30 11.99 2.29 -2.08
CA TRP A 30 11.32 1.40 -3.03
C TRP A 30 10.88 0.08 -2.40
N LEU A 31 11.72 -0.53 -1.54
CA LEU A 31 11.37 -1.75 -0.82
C LEU A 31 10.20 -1.52 0.14
N ILE A 32 10.23 -0.44 0.91
CA ILE A 32 9.14 -0.05 1.81
C ILE A 32 7.86 0.18 1.01
N LEU A 33 7.93 0.91 -0.11
CA LEU A 33 6.78 1.19 -0.96
C LEU A 33 6.19 -0.12 -1.52
N ALA A 34 7.03 -1.01 -2.05
CA ALA A 34 6.59 -2.30 -2.57
C ALA A 34 5.95 -3.17 -1.48
N TRP A 35 6.55 -3.20 -0.29
CA TRP A 35 6.01 -3.95 0.86
C TRP A 35 4.65 -3.39 1.31
N VAL A 36 4.60 -2.11 1.65
CA VAL A 36 3.39 -1.47 2.18
C VAL A 36 2.25 -1.52 1.17
N SER A 37 2.51 -1.26 -0.12
CA SER A 37 1.47 -1.35 -1.16
C SER A 37 0.90 -2.75 -1.32
N THR A 38 1.74 -3.79 -1.18
CA THR A 38 1.31 -5.19 -1.22
C THR A 38 0.43 -5.54 -0.03
N VAL A 39 0.88 -5.23 1.19
CA VAL A 39 0.14 -5.60 2.41
C VAL A 39 -1.14 -4.77 2.56
N ALA A 40 -1.13 -3.50 2.17
CA ALA A 40 -2.31 -2.61 2.21
C ALA A 40 -3.49 -3.11 1.38
N GLY A 41 -3.26 -3.93 0.34
CA GLY A 41 -4.32 -4.56 -0.44
C GLY A 41 -5.22 -5.49 0.39
N ASN A 42 -4.74 -5.96 1.55
CA ASN A 42 -5.51 -6.80 2.48
C ASN A 42 -6.23 -6.02 3.59
N LEU A 43 -6.08 -4.69 3.62
CA LEU A 43 -6.67 -3.86 4.67
C LEU A 43 -8.20 -3.92 4.68
N SER A 44 -8.81 -3.92 3.50
CA SER A 44 -10.26 -3.88 3.33
C SER A 44 -10.74 -4.86 2.26
N LEU A 45 -12.04 -5.14 2.27
CA LEU A 45 -12.65 -6.05 1.29
C LEU A 45 -12.43 -5.60 -0.16
N LEU A 46 -12.38 -4.28 -0.40
CA LEU A 46 -12.15 -3.68 -1.73
C LEU A 46 -10.66 -3.48 -2.04
N GLY A 47 -9.76 -3.80 -1.11
CA GLY A 47 -8.32 -3.55 -1.28
C GLY A 47 -7.65 -4.43 -2.34
N SER A 48 -8.30 -5.51 -2.77
CA SER A 48 -7.79 -6.41 -3.79
C SER A 48 -8.92 -7.14 -4.53
N ALA A 49 -8.70 -7.45 -5.80
CA ALA A 49 -9.59 -8.32 -6.57
C ALA A 49 -9.70 -9.73 -5.95
N ALA A 50 -8.64 -10.23 -5.31
CA ALA A 50 -8.66 -11.52 -4.63
C ALA A 50 -9.69 -11.56 -3.48
N ASN A 51 -9.79 -10.47 -2.70
CA ASN A 51 -10.76 -10.38 -1.61
C ASN A 51 -12.20 -10.43 -2.12
N LEU A 52 -12.47 -9.79 -3.26
CA LEU A 52 -13.79 -9.82 -3.91
C LEU A 52 -14.11 -11.20 -4.50
N ILE A 53 -13.14 -11.87 -5.11
CA ILE A 53 -13.32 -13.24 -5.62
C ILE A 53 -13.72 -14.18 -4.47
N VAL A 54 -13.00 -14.12 -3.34
CA VAL A 54 -13.30 -14.95 -2.16
C VAL A 54 -14.65 -14.56 -1.55
N CYS A 55 -14.98 -13.27 -1.50
CA CYS A 55 -16.29 -12.79 -1.01
C CYS A 55 -17.44 -13.37 -1.84
N GLU A 56 -17.34 -13.32 -3.17
CA GLU A 56 -18.36 -13.84 -4.07
C GLU A 56 -18.45 -15.36 -3.98
N GLN A 57 -17.32 -16.06 -3.89
CA GLN A 57 -17.28 -17.51 -3.68
C GLN A 57 -17.91 -17.92 -2.36
N ALA A 58 -17.63 -17.19 -1.28
CA ALA A 58 -18.24 -17.43 0.03
C ALA A 58 -19.76 -17.19 0.01
N HIS A 59 -20.24 -16.21 -0.75
CA HIS A 59 -21.66 -15.96 -0.92
C HIS A 59 -22.36 -17.09 -1.71
N ARG A 60 -21.71 -17.63 -2.75
CA ARG A 60 -22.26 -18.70 -3.61
C ARG A 60 -22.09 -20.12 -3.04
N ALA A 61 -21.48 -20.28 -1.87
CA ALA A 61 -21.17 -21.59 -1.30
C ALA A 61 -22.46 -22.37 -0.93
N PRO A 62 -22.68 -23.60 -1.47
CA PRO A 62 -23.95 -24.32 -1.32
C PRO A 62 -24.30 -24.76 0.11
N GLN A 63 -23.30 -24.95 0.98
CA GLN A 63 -23.49 -25.49 2.34
C GLN A 63 -23.13 -24.51 3.47
N LEU A 64 -22.37 -23.45 3.16
CA LEU A 64 -21.81 -22.50 4.13
C LEU A 64 -21.84 -21.06 3.58
N GLY A 65 -22.89 -20.71 2.84
CA GLY A 65 -23.07 -19.37 2.27
C GLY A 65 -22.92 -18.30 3.35
N TYR A 66 -21.90 -17.46 3.23
CA TYR A 66 -21.62 -16.39 4.19
C TYR A 66 -21.44 -15.06 3.46
N THR A 67 -22.26 -14.08 3.82
CA THR A 67 -22.15 -12.73 3.28
C THR A 67 -21.04 -11.98 4.03
N LEU A 68 -19.84 -11.93 3.45
CA LEU A 68 -18.78 -11.06 3.94
C LEU A 68 -19.20 -9.59 3.73
N SER A 69 -19.47 -8.91 4.84
CA SER A 69 -19.62 -7.46 4.83
C SER A 69 -18.26 -6.76 4.89
N PHE A 70 -18.18 -5.56 4.34
CA PHE A 70 -16.99 -4.70 4.43
C PHE A 70 -16.47 -4.60 5.87
N TRP A 71 -17.37 -4.37 6.84
CA TRP A 71 -17.03 -4.25 8.25
C TRP A 71 -16.53 -5.56 8.88
N SER A 72 -17.08 -6.71 8.48
CA SER A 72 -16.61 -8.02 8.95
C SER A 72 -15.16 -8.26 8.50
N HIS A 73 -14.87 -7.98 7.23
CA HIS A 73 -13.51 -8.10 6.71
C HIS A 73 -12.57 -7.08 7.35
N LEU A 74 -12.98 -5.81 7.49
CA LEU A 74 -12.15 -4.74 8.06
C LEU A 74 -11.69 -5.02 9.51
N LYS A 75 -12.55 -5.65 10.32
CA LYS A 75 -12.20 -6.07 11.70
C LYS A 75 -10.99 -7.01 11.75
N PHE A 76 -10.80 -7.82 10.71
CA PHE A 76 -9.63 -8.68 10.57
C PHE A 76 -8.51 -8.02 9.75
N GLY A 77 -8.87 -7.30 8.68
CA GLY A 77 -7.94 -6.64 7.76
C GLY A 77 -7.10 -5.57 8.44
N VAL A 78 -7.68 -4.75 9.32
CA VAL A 78 -6.95 -3.70 10.06
C VAL A 78 -5.85 -4.28 10.96
N PRO A 79 -6.16 -5.16 11.94
CA PRO A 79 -5.11 -5.68 12.83
C PRO A 79 -4.07 -6.51 12.07
N SER A 80 -4.48 -7.36 11.12
CA SER A 80 -3.53 -8.18 10.35
C SER A 80 -2.59 -7.34 9.48
N THR A 81 -3.12 -6.36 8.73
CA THR A 81 -2.33 -5.47 7.87
C THR A 81 -1.34 -4.66 8.69
N LEU A 82 -1.74 -4.13 9.85
CA LEU A 82 -0.84 -3.37 10.72
C LEU A 82 0.29 -4.22 11.28
N ILE A 83 -0.01 -5.43 11.76
CA ILE A 83 0.99 -6.35 12.31
C ILE A 83 2.01 -6.74 11.23
N VAL A 84 1.54 -7.17 10.06
CA VAL A 84 2.42 -7.60 8.96
C VAL A 84 3.24 -6.42 8.41
N THR A 85 2.65 -5.23 8.32
CA THR A 85 3.36 -4.01 7.93
C THR A 85 4.48 -3.69 8.92
N ALA A 86 4.19 -3.71 10.23
CA ALA A 86 5.18 -3.45 11.27
C ALA A 86 6.33 -4.46 11.21
N ILE A 87 6.03 -5.75 11.09
CA ILE A 87 7.05 -6.80 10.96
C ILE A 87 7.94 -6.55 9.74
N GLY A 88 7.36 -6.32 8.56
CA GLY A 88 8.15 -6.08 7.35
C GLY A 88 9.01 -4.81 7.44
N LEU A 89 8.51 -3.74 8.03
CA LEU A 89 9.30 -2.52 8.27
C LEU A 89 10.49 -2.78 9.19
N THR A 90 10.37 -3.67 10.18
CA THR A 90 11.53 -4.04 11.02
C THR A 90 12.56 -4.94 10.30
N LEU A 91 12.14 -5.65 9.26
CA LEU A 91 13.01 -6.55 8.48
C LEU A 91 13.74 -5.83 7.34
N ILE A 92 13.14 -4.80 6.74
CA ILE A 92 13.75 -3.99 5.70
C ILE A 92 14.85 -3.12 6.34
N ARG A 93 16.12 -3.41 6.00
CA ARG A 93 17.31 -2.75 6.56
C ARG A 93 18.01 -1.83 5.59
#